data_AF-A0A5E4JWX7-F1
#
_entry.id   AF-A0A5E4JWX7-F1
#
_cell.length_a   1.000
_cell.length_b   1.000
_cell.length_c   1.000
_cell.angle_alpha   90.00
_cell.angle_beta   90.00
_cell.angle_gamma   90.00
#
_symmetry.space_group_name_H-M   'P 1'
#
loop_
_entity.id
_entity.type
_entity.pdbx_description
1 polymer ?
#
loop_
_entity_poly.entity_id
_entity_poly.type
_entity_poly.pdbx_seq_one_letter_code
_entity_poly.pdbx_strand_id
1 'polypeptide(L)'
;MEEKNQPEKKFSTGAISATVWKNVRTDKEGKAYETRTVSLQRRYTDKTGQWQSTNSLRLNDLPKAALVIEEAYRYLVLNGHDETKTQEVIA
;
A
#
# COMPACT_ATOMS: atom_id res chain seq x y z
N MET A 1 10.54 -16.03 -15.08
CA MET A 1 10.49 -15.83 -13.62
C MET A 1 9.45 -14.77 -13.37
N GLU A 2 8.37 -15.08 -12.66
CA GLU A 2 7.31 -14.12 -12.36
C GLU A 2 7.86 -13.06 -11.41
N GLU A 3 7.88 -11.80 -11.85
CA GLU A 3 8.34 -10.69 -11.03
C GLU A 3 7.31 -10.46 -9.92
N LYS A 4 7.60 -10.97 -8.71
CA LYS A 4 6.70 -10.81 -7.56
C LYS A 4 6.56 -9.31 -7.28
N ASN A 5 5.34 -8.79 -7.43
CA ASN A 5 5.04 -7.42 -7.09
C ASN A 5 5.37 -7.17 -5.60
N GLN A 6 6.44 -6.41 -5.35
CA GLN A 6 6.88 -6.11 -4.00
C GLN A 6 6.15 -4.88 -3.47
N PRO A 7 5.80 -4.85 -2.17
CA PRO A 7 5.18 -3.67 -1.59
C PRO A 7 6.15 -2.49 -1.63
N GLU A 8 5.67 -1.34 -2.09
CA GLU A 8 6.43 -0.09 -2.16
C GLU A 8 6.71 0.46 -0.75
N LYS A 9 5.69 0.43 0.12
CA LYS A 9 5.82 0.88 1.51
C LYS A 9 4.81 0.17 2.41
N LYS A 10 5.14 0.01 3.69
CA LYS A 10 4.23 -0.52 4.71
C LYS A 10 4.28 0.34 5.97
N PHE A 11 3.10 0.74 6.45
CA PHE A 11 2.88 1.40 7.73
C PHE A 11 2.16 0.43 8.66
N SER A 12 2.57 0.33 9.91
CA SER A 12 1.97 -0.62 10.86
C SER A 12 2.02 -0.14 12.29
N THR A 13 0.96 -0.45 13.04
CA THR A 13 0.90 -0.28 14.49
C THR A 13 0.16 -1.45 15.13
N GLY A 14 0.87 -2.20 15.97
CA GLY A 14 0.40 -3.46 16.53
C GLY A 14 -0.03 -4.44 15.44
N ALA A 15 -1.30 -4.86 15.48
CA ALA A 15 -1.85 -5.81 14.54
C ALA A 15 -2.37 -5.19 13.24
N ILE A 16 -2.41 -3.86 13.11
CA ILE A 16 -2.96 -3.16 11.95
C ILE A 16 -1.83 -2.69 11.03
N SER A 17 -2.02 -2.86 9.71
CA SER A 17 -1.08 -2.35 8.72
C SER A 17 -1.76 -1.85 7.44
N ALA A 18 -1.26 -0.76 6.89
CA ALA A 18 -1.55 -0.29 5.54
C ALA A 18 -0.31 -0.52 4.66
N THR A 19 -0.48 -1.20 3.54
CA THR A 19 0.59 -1.50 2.58
C THR A 19 0.29 -0.81 1.27
N VAL A 20 1.24 -0.01 0.78
CA VAL A 20 1.22 0.65 -0.53
C VAL A 20 1.86 -0.30 -1.55
N TRP A 21 1.19 -0.48 -2.68
CA TRP A 21 1.63 -1.34 -3.78
C TRP A 21 1.79 -0.51 -5.05
N LYS A 22 2.93 -0.65 -5.72
CA LYS A 22 3.13 -0.14 -7.08
C LYS A 22 2.63 -1.19 -8.07
N ASN A 23 1.78 -0.82 -9.00
CA ASN A 23 1.27 -1.74 -10.02
C ASN A 23 1.46 -1.11 -11.40
N VAL A 24 1.79 -1.92 -12.39
CA VAL A 24 1.76 -1.50 -13.79
C VAL A 24 0.45 -2.00 -14.41
N ARG A 25 -0.31 -1.09 -15.02
CA ARG A 25 -1.52 -1.43 -15.78
C ARG A 25 -1.39 -0.95 -17.20
N THR A 26 -2.13 -1.58 -18.10
CA THR A 26 -2.23 -1.18 -19.50
C THR A 26 -3.57 -0.50 -19.72
N ASP A 27 -3.57 0.63 -20.41
CA ASP A 27 -4.81 1.29 -20.82
C ASP A 27 -5.44 0.60 -22.05
N LYS A 28 -6.54 1.17 -22.55
CA LYS A 28 -7.26 0.64 -23.71
C LYS A 28 -6.47 0.77 -25.02
N GLU A 29 -5.46 1.63 -25.06
CA GLU A 29 -4.62 1.92 -26.23
C GLU A 29 -3.31 1.12 -26.20
N GLY A 30 -3.10 0.28 -25.18
CA GLY A 30 -1.92 -0.55 -25.03
C GLY A 30 -0.75 0.15 -24.32
N LYS A 31 -0.94 1.37 -23.81
CA LYS A 31 0.11 2.10 -23.08
C LYS A 31 0.12 1.67 -21.62
N ALA A 32 1.32 1.35 -21.12
CA ALA A 32 1.54 1.05 -19.72
C ALA A 32 1.55 2.33 -18.88
N TYR A 33 0.89 2.30 -17.73
CA TYR A 33 0.95 3.34 -16.72
C TYR A 33 1.04 2.73 -15.31
N GLU A 34 1.68 3.46 -14.42
CA GLU A 34 1.85 3.05 -13.03
C GLU A 34 0.65 3.51 -12.19
N THR A 35 0.19 2.66 -11.28
CA THR A 35 -0.87 2.96 -10.34
C THR A 35 -0.53 2.44 -8.96
N ARG A 36 -0.86 3.22 -7.94
CA ARG A 36 -0.60 2.88 -6.54
C ARG A 36 -1.91 2.48 -5.87
N THR A 37 -1.90 1.36 -5.15
CA THR A 37 -3.04 0.89 -4.36
C THR A 37 -2.63 0.72 -2.90
N VAL A 38 -3.59 0.84 -1.97
CA VAL A 38 -3.36 0.65 -0.54
C VAL A 38 -4.21 -0.51 -0.03
N SER A 39 -3.58 -1.48 0.63
CA SER A 39 -4.28 -2.58 1.31
C SER A 39 -4.21 -2.39 2.83
N LEU A 40 -5.36 -2.34 3.49
CA LEU A 40 -5.45 -2.34 4.95
C LEU A 40 -5.72 -3.75 5.48
N GLN A 41 -4.92 -4.20 6.45
CA GLN A 41 -5.03 -5.53 7.05
C GLN A 41 -4.90 -5.47 8.57
N ARG A 42 -5.61 -6.37 9.23
CA ARG A 42 -5.45 -6.75 10.63
C ARG A 42 -4.90 -8.15 10.75
N ARG A 43 -3.81 -8.33 11.50
CA ARG A 43 -3.30 -9.65 11.91
C ARG A 43 -3.95 -10.10 13.21
N TYR A 44 -4.13 -11.40 13.33
CA TYR A 44 -4.57 -12.02 14.58
C TYR A 44 -4.08 -13.46 14.63
N THR A 45 -3.94 -13.99 15.83
CA THR A 45 -3.66 -15.40 16.03
C THR A 45 -4.98 -16.16 16.12
N ASP A 46 -5.12 -17.22 15.33
CA ASP A 46 -6.27 -18.12 15.42
C ASP A 46 -6.14 -19.08 16.63
N LYS A 47 -7.15 -19.94 16.81
CA LYS A 47 -7.18 -20.90 17.93
C LYS A 47 -6.03 -21.91 17.92
N THR A 48 -5.36 -22.09 16.77
CA THR A 48 -4.24 -23.01 16.60
C THR A 48 -2.89 -22.35 16.81
N GLY A 49 -2.86 -21.04 17.13
CA GLY A 49 -1.61 -20.30 17.28
C GLY A 49 -1.07 -19.75 15.96
N GLN A 50 -1.78 -19.93 14.84
CA GLN A 50 -1.31 -19.46 13.53
C GLN A 50 -1.73 -18.01 13.29
N TRP A 51 -0.79 -17.22 12.75
CA TRP A 51 -1.04 -15.83 12.41
C TRP A 51 -1.81 -15.71 11.10
N GLN A 52 -3.04 -15.23 11.19
CA GLN A 52 -3.90 -14.92 10.06
C GLN A 52 -3.97 -13.42 9.80
N SER A 53 -4.50 -13.06 8.62
CA SER A 53 -4.77 -11.69 8.21
C SER A 53 -6.24 -11.55 7.80
N THR A 54 -6.86 -10.41 8.08
CA THR A 54 -8.24 -10.12 7.69
C THR A 54 -8.41 -8.62 7.42
N ASN A 55 -9.43 -8.27 6.64
CA ASN A 55 -9.80 -6.89 6.39
C ASN A 55 -10.93 -6.42 7.32
N SER A 56 -11.47 -7.32 8.17
CA SER A 56 -12.49 -6.98 9.16
C SER A 56 -11.86 -6.38 10.42
N LEU A 57 -12.25 -5.14 10.71
CA LEU A 57 -11.79 -4.35 11.85
C LEU A 57 -12.75 -4.45 13.04
N ARG A 58 -12.21 -4.37 14.24
CA ARG A 58 -12.96 -4.19 15.50
C ARG A 58 -12.93 -2.72 15.90
N LEU A 59 -13.78 -2.34 16.86
CA LEU A 59 -13.86 -0.96 17.36
C LEU A 59 -12.48 -0.40 17.77
N ASN A 60 -11.68 -1.18 18.50
CA ASN A 60 -10.36 -0.77 18.97
C ASN A 60 -9.28 -0.75 17.88
N ASP A 61 -9.57 -1.31 16.70
CA ASP A 61 -8.68 -1.25 15.54
C ASP A 61 -8.86 0.06 14.78
N LEU A 62 -10.02 0.72 14.89
CA LEU A 62 -10.35 1.90 14.10
C LEU A 62 -9.37 3.07 14.31
N PRO A 63 -8.96 3.44 15.53
CA PRO A 63 -7.99 4.52 15.71
C PRO A 63 -6.63 4.20 15.07
N LYS A 64 -6.22 2.93 15.14
CA LYS A 64 -4.98 2.43 14.55
C LYS A 64 -5.05 2.39 13.02
N ALA A 65 -6.20 1.97 12.48
CA ALA A 65 -6.48 1.99 11.06
C ALA A 65 -6.44 3.40 10.50
N ALA A 66 -7.10 4.36 11.18
CA ALA A 66 -7.06 5.77 10.80
C ALA A 66 -5.63 6.29 10.72
N LEU A 67 -4.81 6.02 11.75
CA LEU A 67 -3.41 6.44 11.78
C LEU A 67 -2.60 5.88 10.60
N VAL A 68 -2.64 4.56 10.35
CA VAL A 68 -1.84 3.97 9.26
C VAL A 68 -2.34 4.36 7.88
N ILE A 69 -3.65 4.63 7.72
CA ILE A 69 -4.22 5.17 6.49
C ILE A 69 -3.74 6.60 6.26
N GLU A 70 -3.73 7.44 7.30
CA GLU A 70 -3.25 8.81 7.21
C GLU A 70 -1.76 8.85 6.83
N GLU A 71 -0.94 8.00 7.41
CA GLU A 71 0.48 7.87 7.04
C GLU A 71 0.66 7.40 5.58
N ALA A 72 -0.15 6.45 5.12
CA ALA A 72 -0.13 6.02 3.72
C ALA A 72 -0.56 7.14 2.77
N TYR A 73 -1.58 7.93 3.14
CA TYR A 73 -2.01 9.10 2.38
C TYR A 73 -0.90 10.16 2.31
N ARG A 74 -0.30 10.51 3.44
CA ARG A 74 0.84 11.45 3.50
C ARG A 74 1.97 10.99 2.61
N TYR A 75 2.34 9.71 2.68
CA TYR A 75 3.36 9.13 1.82
C TYR A 75 3.03 9.30 0.33
N LEU A 76 1.81 8.97 -0.08
CA LEU A 76 1.39 9.04 -1.49
C LEU A 76 1.33 10.48 -2.01
N VAL A 77 0.82 11.41 -1.20
CA VAL A 77 0.62 12.81 -1.63
C VAL A 77 1.91 13.63 -1.54
N LEU A 78 2.69 13.45 -0.49
CA LEU A 78 3.92 14.21 -0.29
C LEU A 78 5.07 13.67 -1.15
N ASN A 79 5.21 12.35 -1.27
CA ASN A 79 6.27 11.78 -2.11
C ASN A 79 5.89 11.70 -3.60
N GLY A 80 4.60 11.84 -3.93
CA GLY A 80 4.13 11.97 -5.31
C GLY A 80 4.61 13.24 -6.02
N HIS A 81 5.20 14.20 -5.30
CA HIS A 81 5.76 15.43 -5.86
C HIS A 81 7.23 15.29 -6.32
N ASP A 82 7.93 14.21 -5.98
CA ASP A 82 9.34 14.05 -6.35
C ASP A 82 9.55 13.33 -7.71
N GLU A 83 8.54 12.59 -8.21
CA GLU A 83 8.67 11.80 -9.45
C GLU A 83 8.49 12.62 -10.75
N THR A 84 8.07 13.89 -10.68
CA THR A 84 7.90 14.74 -11.88
C THR A 84 9.22 15.34 -12.41
N LYS A 85 10.38 14.94 -11.89
CA LYS A 85 11.70 15.49 -12.29
C LYS A 85 12.52 14.63 -13.27
N THR A 86 12.05 13.47 -13.71
CA THR A 86 12.88 12.57 -14.56
C THR A 86 12.47 12.49 -16.03
N GLN A 87 11.68 13.45 -16.54
CA GLN A 87 11.39 13.55 -17.98
C GLN A 87 11.72 14.92 -18.58
N GLU A 88 12.90 15.46 -18.28
CA GLU A 88 13.52 16.52 -19.10
C GLU A 88 15.04 16.34 -19.09
N VAL A 89 15.57 15.38 -19.84
CA VAL A 89 16.94 15.43 -20.39
C VAL A 89 17.12 14.31 -21.43
N ILE A 90 16.45 14.43 -22.58
CA ILE A 90 17.06 14.04 -23.86
C ILE A 90 16.41 14.94 -24.93
N ALA A 91 17.06 16.06 -25.21
CA ALA A 91 16.84 16.91 -26.38
C ALA A 91 18.10 16.83 -27.25
#